data_AF-S2S9H1-F1
#
_entry.id   AF-S2S9H1-F1
#
_cell.length_a   1.000
_cell.length_b   1.000
_cell.length_c   1.000
_cell.angle_alpha   90.00
_cell.angle_beta   90.00
_cell.angle_gamma   90.00
#
_symmetry.space_group_name_H-M   'P 1'
#
loop_
_entity.id
_entity.type
_entity.pdbx_description
1 polymer ?
#
loop_
_entity_poly.entity_id
_entity_poly.type
_entity_poly.pdbx_seq_one_letter_code
_entity_poly.pdbx_strand_id
1 'polypeptide(L)'
;MKNKLLMSLVLVCAFLGMAGAHTVHAADTGAKFTISPVYPANQADKTLGYFQLETPADSKGSLQVNVANLDPDKTRVFKVTPVAATTSDAGQINYTPSSAKPDASAQY
;
A
#
# COMPACT_ATOMS: atom_id res chain seq x y z
N MET A 1 -27.01 -35.80 41.42
CA MET A 1 -25.95 -34.79 41.18
C MET A 1 -25.11 -35.09 39.94
N LYS A 2 -24.70 -36.34 39.69
CA LYS A 2 -23.87 -36.72 38.51
C LYS A 2 -24.49 -36.34 37.15
N ASN A 3 -25.79 -36.54 36.97
CA ASN A 3 -26.47 -36.20 35.70
C ASN A 3 -26.60 -34.70 35.46
N LYS A 4 -26.71 -33.90 36.53
CA LYS A 4 -26.73 -32.42 36.43
C LYS A 4 -25.34 -31.86 36.08
N LEU A 5 -24.28 -32.50 36.59
CA LEU A 5 -22.89 -32.16 36.27
C LEU A 5 -22.55 -32.49 34.81
N LEU A 6 -22.98 -33.67 34.33
CA LEU A 6 -22.78 -34.08 32.94
C LEU A 6 -23.49 -33.12 31.96
N MET A 7 -24.72 -32.74 32.29
CA MET A 7 -25.54 -31.84 31.47
C MET A 7 -24.97 -30.41 31.44
N SER A 8 -24.40 -29.95 32.55
CA SER A 8 -23.68 -28.67 32.61
C SER A 8 -22.38 -28.68 31.79
N LEU A 9 -21.67 -29.82 31.77
CA LEU A 9 -20.43 -29.95 31.01
C LEU A 9 -20.68 -29.96 29.50
N VAL A 10 -21.73 -30.65 29.05
CA VAL A 10 -22.16 -30.65 27.65
C VAL A 10 -22.58 -29.25 27.19
N LEU A 11 -23.26 -28.50 28.05
CA LEU A 11 -23.68 -27.13 27.74
C LEU A 11 -22.46 -26.20 27.58
N VAL A 12 -21.45 -26.32 28.44
CA VAL A 12 -20.20 -25.54 28.34
C VAL A 12 -19.44 -25.90 27.05
N CYS A 13 -19.32 -27.18 26.72
CA CYS A 13 -18.68 -27.61 25.47
C CYS A 13 -19.43 -27.10 24.22
N ALA A 14 -20.76 -27.06 24.25
CA ALA A 14 -21.56 -26.49 23.16
C ALA A 14 -21.34 -24.97 23.00
N PHE A 15 -21.21 -24.23 24.11
CA PHE A 15 -20.89 -22.81 24.08
C PHE A 15 -19.47 -22.53 23.57
N LEU A 16 -18.48 -23.37 23.90
CA LEU A 16 -17.13 -23.23 23.37
C LEU A 16 -17.05 -23.57 21.86
N GLY A 17 -17.91 -24.46 21.36
CA GLY A 17 -17.97 -24.80 19.93
C GLY A 17 -18.56 -23.70 19.04
N MET A 18 -19.38 -22.80 19.60
CA MET A 18 -19.92 -21.63 18.90
C MET A 18 -18.96 -20.44 18.83
N ALA A 19 -17.84 -20.47 19.56
CA ALA A 19 -16.72 -19.53 19.39
C ALA A 19 -15.82 -19.93 18.20
N GLY A 20 -16.41 -20.55 17.17
CA GLY A 20 -15.74 -20.92 15.94
C GLY A 20 -15.09 -19.70 15.31
N ALA A 21 -13.83 -19.87 14.88
CA ALA A 21 -12.99 -18.84 14.30
C ALA A 21 -13.78 -17.96 13.31
N HIS A 22 -14.06 -16.72 13.71
CA HIS A 22 -14.53 -15.71 12.79
C HIS A 22 -13.42 -15.52 11.76
N THR A 23 -13.63 -16.01 10.54
CA THR A 23 -12.77 -15.69 9.41
C THR A 23 -12.92 -14.20 9.15
N VAL A 24 -11.98 -13.41 9.65
CA VAL A 24 -11.82 -12.02 9.26
C VAL A 24 -11.45 -12.01 7.78
N HIS A 25 -12.43 -11.76 6.93
CA HIS A 25 -12.16 -11.40 5.55
C HIS A 25 -11.40 -10.07 5.59
N ALA A 26 -10.11 -10.11 5.27
CA ALA A 26 -9.36 -8.89 4.98
C ALA A 26 -10.16 -8.11 3.94
N ALA A 27 -10.35 -6.81 4.18
CA ALA A 27 -11.12 -5.98 3.29
C ALA A 27 -10.52 -6.06 1.88
N ASP A 28 -11.28 -6.65 0.95
CA ASP A 28 -10.93 -6.78 -0.46
C ASP A 28 -10.95 -5.40 -1.17
N THR A 29 -11.11 -4.32 -0.42
CA THR A 29 -11.28 -2.94 -0.92
C THR A 29 -9.96 -2.22 -1.22
N GLY A 30 -8.84 -2.94 -1.23
CA GLY A 30 -7.56 -2.36 -1.64
C GLY A 30 -7.59 -1.86 -3.09
N ALA A 31 -6.54 -1.15 -3.52
CA ALA A 31 -6.49 -0.57 -4.86
C ALA A 31 -6.55 -1.62 -6.00
N LYS A 32 -6.28 -2.90 -5.70
CA LYS A 32 -6.23 -4.04 -6.65
C LYS A 32 -5.28 -3.82 -7.84
N PHE A 33 -4.23 -3.05 -7.59
CA PHE A 33 -3.06 -3.00 -8.45
C PHE A 33 -1.82 -2.78 -7.59
N THR A 34 -0.65 -3.12 -8.12
CA THR A 34 0.65 -2.79 -7.52
C THR A 34 1.53 -2.08 -8.52
N ILE A 35 2.42 -1.24 -8.01
CA ILE A 35 3.45 -0.57 -8.79
C ILE A 35 4.80 -1.02 -8.24
N SER A 36 5.72 -1.36 -9.14
CA SER A 36 7.11 -1.65 -8.79
C SER A 36 8.06 -0.93 -9.75
N PRO A 37 9.18 -0.40 -9.26
CA PRO A 37 10.19 0.23 -10.12
C PRO A 37 10.89 -0.81 -10.98
N VAL A 38 11.18 -0.46 -12.23
CA VAL A 38 12.14 -1.18 -13.08
C VAL A 38 13.46 -0.45 -12.97
N TYR A 39 14.38 -0.99 -12.18
CA TYR A 39 15.63 -0.31 -11.85
C TYR A 39 16.56 -0.17 -13.06
N PRO A 40 16.98 1.06 -13.41
CA PRO A 40 18.02 1.27 -14.42
C PRO A 40 19.40 0.85 -13.88
N ALA A 41 20.39 0.80 -14.77
CA ALA A 41 21.75 0.38 -14.42
C ALA A 41 22.40 1.26 -13.35
N ASN A 42 22.03 2.54 -13.29
CA ASN A 42 22.56 3.53 -12.36
C ASN A 42 21.73 3.68 -11.06
N GLN A 43 20.89 2.70 -10.73
CA GLN A 43 20.28 2.62 -9.40
C GLN A 43 21.35 2.24 -8.36
N ALA A 44 21.52 3.06 -7.31
CA ALA A 44 22.47 2.84 -6.23
C ALA A 44 22.14 1.58 -5.41
N ASP A 45 20.87 1.43 -5.03
CA ASP A 45 20.40 0.31 -4.22
C ASP A 45 19.13 -0.30 -4.83
N LYS A 46 19.24 -1.54 -5.29
CA LYS A 46 18.15 -2.29 -5.96
C LYS A 46 17.19 -2.98 -4.98
N THR A 47 17.43 -2.87 -3.67
CA THR A 47 16.56 -3.43 -2.61
C THR A 47 15.47 -2.46 -2.18
N LEU A 48 15.58 -1.20 -2.58
CA LEU A 48 14.62 -0.15 -2.24
C LEU A 48 13.25 -0.40 -2.90
N GLY A 49 12.28 0.44 -2.55
CA GLY A 49 10.98 0.54 -3.24
C GLY A 49 10.85 1.79 -4.11
N TYR A 50 11.92 2.58 -4.26
CA TYR A 50 11.95 3.86 -4.97
C TYR A 50 13.27 4.03 -5.73
N PHE A 51 13.30 4.98 -6.67
CA PHE A 51 14.50 5.27 -7.44
C PHE A 51 15.51 6.09 -6.63
N GLN A 52 16.74 5.57 -6.53
CA GLN A 52 17.91 6.27 -6.00
C GLN A 52 18.99 6.18 -7.07
N LEU A 53 19.12 7.23 -7.86
CA LEU A 53 19.89 7.20 -9.11
C LEU A 53 21.21 7.94 -8.95
N GLU A 54 22.30 7.30 -9.33
CA GLU A 54 23.61 7.94 -9.51
C GLU A 54 23.67 8.51 -10.92
N THR A 55 23.33 9.78 -11.04
CA THR A 55 23.14 10.44 -12.34
C THR A 55 24.17 11.55 -12.49
N PRO A 56 25.06 11.49 -13.50
CA PRO A 56 25.93 12.62 -13.83
C PRO A 56 25.12 13.87 -14.13
N ALA A 57 25.68 15.05 -13.83
CA ALA A 57 25.06 16.33 -14.17
C ALA A 57 24.69 16.39 -15.66
N ASP A 58 23.53 16.99 -15.95
CA ASP A 58 22.98 17.20 -17.30
C ASP A 58 22.74 15.94 -18.14
N SER A 59 22.77 14.75 -17.54
CA SER A 59 22.45 13.51 -18.24
C SER A 59 20.94 13.25 -18.30
N LYS A 60 20.52 12.49 -19.32
CA LYS A 60 19.13 12.07 -19.53
C LYS A 60 19.02 10.58 -19.31
N GLY A 61 17.94 10.16 -18.66
CA GLY A 61 17.60 8.76 -18.42
C GLY A 61 16.11 8.51 -18.60
N SER A 62 15.74 7.24 -18.77
CA SER A 62 14.35 6.80 -18.78
C SER A 62 14.04 6.07 -17.49
N LEU A 63 12.88 6.38 -16.89
CA LEU A 63 12.35 5.66 -15.74
C LEU A 63 11.14 4.85 -16.17
N GLN A 64 11.07 3.62 -15.66
CA GLN A 64 10.03 2.68 -16.00
C GLN A 64 9.47 2.06 -14.73
N VAL A 65 8.16 1.84 -14.70
CA VAL A 65 7.48 1.14 -13.62
C VAL A 65 6.68 0.00 -14.22
N ASN A 66 6.60 -1.11 -13.49
CA ASN A 66 5.66 -2.17 -13.79
C ASN A 66 4.38 -1.92 -12.98
N VAL A 67 3.24 -1.86 -13.68
CA VAL A 67 1.92 -1.75 -13.08
C VAL A 67 1.19 -3.07 -13.28
N ALA A 68 1.00 -3.81 -12.18
CA ALA A 68 0.29 -5.08 -12.22
C ALA A 68 -1.16 -4.88 -11.80
N ASN A 69 -2.11 -5.26 -12.66
CA ASN A 69 -3.51 -5.38 -12.29
C ASN A 69 -3.70 -6.67 -11.48
N LEU A 70 -4.19 -6.53 -10.25
CA LEU A 70 -4.46 -7.67 -9.36
C LEU A 70 -5.94 -8.04 -9.32
N ASP A 71 -6.78 -7.37 -10.11
CA ASP A 71 -8.19 -7.69 -10.27
C ASP A 71 -8.35 -8.76 -11.37
N PRO A 72 -8.73 -10.00 -11.03
CA PRO A 72 -8.87 -11.07 -12.01
C PRO A 72 -10.09 -10.89 -12.93
N ASP A 73 -11.07 -10.10 -12.50
CA ASP A 73 -12.38 -10.02 -13.15
C ASP A 73 -12.56 -8.73 -13.96
N LYS A 74 -11.64 -7.77 -13.84
CA LYS A 74 -11.75 -6.45 -14.47
C LYS A 74 -10.47 -6.03 -15.15
N THR A 75 -10.59 -5.68 -16.43
CA THR A 75 -9.58 -4.89 -17.12
C THR A 75 -9.57 -3.46 -16.58
N ARG A 76 -8.38 -2.92 -16.32
CA ARG A 76 -8.18 -1.57 -15.81
C ARG A 76 -7.34 -0.74 -16.78
N VAL A 77 -7.66 0.53 -16.89
CA VAL A 77 -6.85 1.52 -17.62
C VAL A 77 -6.06 2.32 -16.61
N PHE A 78 -4.74 2.35 -16.76
CA PHE A 78 -3.85 3.08 -15.86
C PHE A 78 -3.29 4.31 -16.57
N LYS A 79 -3.31 5.45 -15.87
CA LYS A 79 -2.57 6.65 -16.26
C LYS A 79 -1.41 6.81 -15.30
N VAL A 80 -0.20 6.79 -15.84
CA VAL A 80 1.03 6.99 -15.07
C VAL A 80 1.58 8.37 -15.39
N THR A 81 1.76 9.21 -14.37
CA THR A 81 2.33 10.55 -14.52
C THR A 81 3.31 10.81 -13.38
N PRO A 82 4.50 11.38 -13.67
CA PRO A 82 5.36 11.88 -12.61
C PRO A 82 4.68 13.07 -11.91
N VAL A 83 4.87 13.15 -10.60
CA VAL A 83 4.43 14.27 -9.77
C VAL A 83 5.61 14.75 -8.96
N ALA A 84 5.84 16.07 -8.92
CA ALA A 84 6.82 16.64 -8.02
C ALA A 84 6.30 16.48 -6.58
N ALA A 85 7.15 15.98 -5.68
CA ALA A 85 6.84 15.99 -4.27
C ALA A 85 6.79 17.44 -3.77
N THR A 86 5.83 17.72 -2.90
CA THR A 86 5.67 19.03 -2.23
C THR A 86 5.67 18.82 -0.72
N THR A 87 5.74 19.90 0.04
CA THR A 87 5.60 19.86 1.50
C THR A 87 4.20 20.35 1.87
N SER A 88 3.48 19.57 2.67
CA SER A 88 2.18 19.96 3.25
C SER A 88 2.36 20.96 4.39
N ASP A 89 1.27 21.63 4.81
CA ASP A 89 1.26 22.56 5.95
C ASP A 89 1.68 21.90 7.28
N ALA A 90 1.56 20.57 7.36
CA ALA A 90 2.02 19.78 8.50
C ALA A 90 3.49 19.34 8.39
N GLY A 91 4.25 19.84 7.40
CA GLY A 91 5.65 19.49 7.17
C GLY A 91 5.89 18.09 6.59
N GLN A 92 4.84 17.44 6.08
CA GLN A 92 4.94 16.09 5.50
C GLN A 92 5.09 16.14 3.98
N ILE A 93 5.79 15.15 3.42
CA ILE A 93 5.89 14.98 1.96
C ILE A 93 4.50 14.69 1.39
N ASN A 94 4.13 15.42 0.34
CA ASN A 94 2.86 15.33 -0.34
C ASN A 94 3.06 15.09 -1.85
N TYR A 95 2.42 14.03 -2.34
CA TYR A 95 2.44 13.63 -3.75
C TYR A 95 1.12 13.94 -4.48
N THR A 96 0.17 14.61 -3.82
CA THR A 96 -1.09 15.01 -4.42
C THR A 96 -0.86 16.20 -5.36
N PRO A 97 -1.17 16.10 -6.66
CA PRO A 97 -1.12 17.25 -7.56
C PRO A 97 -1.96 18.40 -7.02
N SER A 98 -1.37 19.58 -6.95
CA SER A 98 -2.03 20.79 -6.47
C SER A 98 -1.79 21.95 -7.43
N SER A 99 -2.80 22.79 -7.58
CA SER A 99 -2.69 24.09 -8.25
C SER A 99 -2.43 25.23 -7.27
N ALA A 100 -2.33 24.94 -5.97
CA ALA A 100 -2.01 25.93 -4.96
C ALA A 100 -0.61 26.51 -5.21
N LYS A 101 -0.48 27.82 -5.05
CA LYS A 101 0.81 28.49 -5.14
C LYS A 101 1.66 28.07 -3.92
N PRO A 102 2.95 27.74 -4.10
CA PRO A 102 3.85 27.52 -2.97
C PRO A 102 3.86 28.72 -2.02
N ASP A 103 3.86 28.46 -0.71
CA ASP A 103 4.01 29.50 0.30
C ASP A 103 5.41 30.10 0.19
N ALA A 104 5.48 31.41 -0.05
CA ALA A 104 6.74 32.12 -0.20
C ALA A 104 7.52 32.27 1.12
N SER A 105 6.85 32.09 2.27
CA SER A 105 7.45 32.10 3.59
C SER A 105 7.99 30.74 4.02
N ALA A 106 7.55 29.65 3.37
CA ALA A 106 8.10 28.33 3.60
C ALA A 106 9.58 28.31 3.20
N GLN A 107 10.45 28.11 4.17
CA GLN A 107 11.87 27.89 3.93
C GLN A 107 12.09 26.39 3.73
N TYR A 108 12.74 26.06 2.61
CA TYR A 108 13.13 24.71 2.17
C TYR A 108 12.00 23.86 1.54
#